data_AF-A0A2N0WBQ6-F1
#
_entry.id   AF-A0A2N0WBQ6-F1
#
_cell.length_a   1.000
_cell.length_b   1.000
_cell.length_c   1.000
_cell.angle_alpha   90.00
_cell.angle_beta   90.00
_cell.angle_gamma   90.00
#
_symmetry.space_group_name_H-M   'P 1'
#
loop_
_entity.id
_entity.type
_entity.pdbx_description
1 polymer ?
#
loop_
_entity_poly.entity_id
_entity_poly.type
_entity_poly.pdbx_seq_one_letter_code
_entity_poly.pdbx_strand_id
1 'polypeptide(L)' 'MSTLKHLNKVLFEQLDRLSSASKEELVTEVERAQTMELISEQIIKTHTTQLEAVKLVAQYKGLDDNQVAPTLIVGYEG' A
#
# COMPACT_ATOMS: atom_id res chain seq x y z
N MET A 1 7.43 7.47 14.46
CA MET A 1 6.07 7.02 14.86
C MET A 1 5.07 8.04 14.33
N SER A 2 4.34 7.71 13.27
CA SER A 2 3.44 8.62 12.55
C SER A 2 2.16 8.84 13.38
N THR A 3 2.00 10.04 13.95
CA THR A 3 0.81 10.40 14.75
C THR A 3 -0.28 11.00 13.86
N LEU A 4 -1.56 10.96 14.28
CA LEU A 4 -2.67 11.62 13.55
C LEU A 4 -2.37 13.10 13.23
N LYS A 5 -1.65 13.78 14.13
CA LYS A 5 -1.21 15.16 13.95
C LYS A 5 -0.20 15.30 12.79
N HIS A 6 0.67 14.32 12.61
CA HIS A 6 1.60 14.28 11.49
C HIS A 6 0.87 14.03 10.17
N LEU A 7 -0.11 13.10 10.15
CA LEU A 7 -0.95 12.86 8.97
C LEU A 7 -1.71 14.12 8.53
N ASN A 8 -2.36 14.82 9.47
CA ASN A 8 -3.06 16.06 9.16
C ASN A 8 -2.11 17.13 8.60
N LYS A 9 -0.90 17.26 9.17
CA LYS A 9 0.10 18.21 8.66
C LYS A 9 0.48 17.90 7.21
N VAL A 10 0.76 16.63 6.89
CA VAL A 10 1.11 16.20 5.54
C VAL A 10 -0.04 16.43 4.55
N LEU A 11 -1.29 16.16 4.96
CA LEU A 11 -2.46 16.41 4.11
C LEU A 11 -2.63 17.90 3.77
N PHE A 12 -2.45 18.79 4.75
CA PHE A 12 -2.54 20.24 4.50
C PHE A 12 -1.37 20.76 3.65
N GLU A 13 -0.15 20.26 3.85
CA GLU A 13 1.00 20.60 3.00
C GLU A 13 0.78 20.13 1.56
N GLN A 14 0.18 18.97 1.35
CA GLN A 14 -0.19 18.47 0.03
C GLN A 14 -1.28 19.33 -0.63
N LEU A 15 -2.28 19.76 0.14
CA LEU A 15 -3.34 20.64 -0.36
C LEU A 15 -2.80 22.00 -0.81
N ASP A 16 -1.85 22.56 -0.05
CA ASP A 16 -1.23 23.86 -0.36
C ASP A 16 -0.28 23.76 -1.58
N ARG A 17 0.37 22.61 -1.74
CA ARG A 17 1.14 22.29 -2.96
C ARG A 17 0.24 22.16 -4.18
N LEU A 18 -0.95 21.59 -4.01
CA LEU A 18 -1.92 21.39 -5.10
C LEU A 18 -2.60 22.70 -5.51
N SER A 19 -2.79 23.62 -4.58
CA SER A 19 -3.39 24.94 -4.82
C SER A 19 -2.49 25.89 -5.61
N SER A 20 -1.18 25.66 -5.56
CA SER A 20 -0.13 26.46 -6.21
C SER A 20 0.48 25.81 -7.45
N ALA A 21 0.08 24.58 -7.79
CA ALA A 21 0.66 23.81 -8.89
C ALA A 21 0.16 24.26 -10.27
N SER A 22 1.08 24.26 -11.23
CA SER A 22 0.79 24.43 -12.67
C SER A 22 0.02 23.23 -13.24
N LYS A 23 -0.58 23.41 -14.42
CA LYS A 23 -1.40 22.37 -15.06
C LYS A 23 -0.57 21.10 -15.34
N GLU A 24 0.68 21.25 -15.73
CA GLU A 24 1.61 20.16 -16.01
C GLU A 24 2.01 19.40 -14.72
N GLU A 25 2.22 20.12 -13.62
CA GLU A 25 2.50 19.52 -12.31
C GLU A 25 1.29 18.75 -11.77
N LEU A 26 0.08 19.27 -12.00
CA LEU A 26 -1.17 18.58 -11.62
C LEU A 26 -1.37 17.29 -12.42
N VAL A 27 -1.07 17.29 -13.73
CA VAL A 27 -1.14 16.07 -14.55
C VAL A 27 -0.16 15.01 -14.03
N THR A 28 1.07 15.42 -13.73
CA THR A 28 2.09 14.52 -13.17
C THR A 28 1.68 13.96 -11.81
N GLU A 29 1.08 14.79 -10.95
CA GLU A 29 0.60 14.36 -9.65
C GLU A 29 -0.60 13.40 -9.75
N VAL A 30 -1.49 13.61 -10.73
CA VAL A 30 -2.59 12.68 -11.03
C VAL A 30 -2.06 11.33 -11.52
N GLU A 31 -1.09 11.32 -12.44
CA GLU A 31 -0.46 10.08 -12.91
C GLU A 31 0.25 9.34 -11.77
N ARG A 32 0.91 10.07 -10.89
CA ARG A 32 1.52 9.50 -9.67
C ARG A 32 0.46 8.89 -8.77
N ALA A 33 -0.64 9.59 -8.51
CA ALA A 33 -1.73 9.10 -7.67
C ALA A 33 -2.37 7.83 -8.25
N GLN A 34 -2.63 7.80 -9.55
CA GLN A 34 -3.13 6.60 -10.26
C GLN A 34 -2.14 5.43 -10.16
N THR A 35 -0.85 5.69 -10.32
CA THR A 35 0.18 4.65 -10.18
C THR A 35 0.23 4.10 -8.75
N MET A 36 0.11 4.97 -7.74
CA MET A 36 0.05 4.55 -6.33
C MET A 36 -1.21 3.73 -6.02
N GLU A 37 -2.36 4.09 -6.61
CA GLU A 37 -3.60 3.32 -6.50
C GLU A 37 -3.40 1.90 -7.05
N LEU A 38 -2.91 1.77 -8.29
CA LEU A 38 -2.66 0.48 -8.92
C LEU A 38 -1.69 -0.41 -8.11
N ILE A 39 -0.61 0.17 -7.59
CA ILE A 39 0.33 -0.56 -6.73
C ILE A 39 -0.37 -1.02 -5.44
N SER A 40 -1.18 -0.16 -4.83
CA SER A 40 -1.91 -0.47 -3.60
C SER A 40 -2.93 -1.59 -3.80
N GLU A 41 -3.67 -1.57 -4.92
CA GLU A 41 -4.58 -2.66 -5.30
C GLU A 41 -3.84 -3.99 -5.44
N GLN A 42 -2.67 -3.98 -6.08
CA GLN A 42 -1.86 -5.18 -6.25
C GLN A 42 -1.32 -5.73 -4.92
N ILE A 43 -0.92 -4.86 -3.99
CA ILE A 43 -0.52 -5.23 -2.63
C ILE A 43 -1.70 -5.89 -1.90
N ILE A 44 -2.87 -5.26 -1.93
CA ILE A 44 -4.08 -5.79 -1.29
C ILE A 44 -4.43 -7.17 -1.86
N LYS A 45 -4.49 -7.29 -3.19
CA LYS A 45 -4.80 -8.55 -3.88
C LYS A 45 -3.83 -9.66 -3.51
N THR A 46 -2.55 -9.33 -3.39
CA THR A 46 -1.54 -10.30 -2.99
C THR A 46 -1.73 -10.76 -1.54
N HIS A 47 -2.00 -9.83 -0.62
CA HIS A 47 -2.29 -10.19 0.77
C HIS A 47 -3.59 -10.98 0.93
N THR A 48 -4.63 -10.68 0.14
CA THR A 48 -5.84 -11.49 0.07
C THR A 48 -5.53 -12.91 -0.37
N THR A 49 -4.74 -13.07 -1.44
CA THR A 49 -4.33 -14.39 -1.95
C THR A 49 -3.51 -15.16 -0.91
N GLN A 50 -2.59 -14.49 -0.20
CA GLN A 50 -1.81 -15.09 0.87
C GLN A 50 -2.71 -15.56 2.02
N LEU A 51 -3.67 -14.73 2.43
CA LEU A 51 -4.63 -15.07 3.46
C LEU A 51 -5.50 -16.26 3.07
N GLU A 52 -5.94 -16.33 1.81
CA GLU A 52 -6.68 -17.46 1.26
C GLU A 52 -5.84 -18.75 1.26
N ALA A 53 -4.56 -18.67 0.87
CA ALA A 53 -3.65 -19.80 0.93
C ALA A 53 -3.47 -20.32 2.36
N VAL A 54 -3.29 -19.43 3.34
CA VAL A 54 -3.20 -19.80 4.76
C VAL A 54 -4.51 -20.43 5.25
N LYS A 55 -5.68 -19.85 4.89
CA LYS A 55 -6.99 -20.44 5.20
C LYS A 55 -7.13 -21.85 4.63
N LEU A 56 -6.66 -22.08 3.40
CA LEU A 56 -6.70 -23.39 2.77
C LEU A 56 -5.82 -24.39 3.54
N VAL A 57 -4.58 -24.03 3.85
CA VAL A 57 -3.69 -24.90 4.64
C VAL A 57 -4.30 -25.22 6.01
N ALA A 58 -4.86 -24.21 6.68
CA ALA A 58 -5.57 -24.36 7.94
C ALA A 58 -6.75 -25.34 7.88
N GLN A 59 -7.58 -25.27 6.83
CA GLN A 59 -8.72 -26.17 6.66
C GLN A 59 -8.30 -27.63 6.49
N TYR A 60 -7.20 -27.89 5.77
CA TYR A 60 -6.78 -29.26 5.44
C TYR A 60 -5.78 -29.87 6.42
N LYS A 61 -4.98 -29.05 7.14
CA LYS A 61 -3.92 -29.52 8.05
C LYS A 61 -4.09 -29.06 9.50
N GLY A 62 -5.08 -28.22 9.81
CA GLY A 62 -5.22 -27.53 11.09
C GLY A 62 -4.34 -26.27 11.15
N LEU A 63 -4.68 -25.29 12.00
CA LEU A 63 -3.82 -24.12 12.24
C LEU A 63 -2.66 -24.55 13.15
N ASP A 64 -1.42 -24.35 12.72
CA ASP A 64 -0.23 -24.54 13.55
C ASP A 64 0.71 -23.33 13.45
N ASP A 65 1.62 -23.19 14.41
CA ASP A 65 2.57 -22.05 14.48
C ASP A 65 3.60 -22.04 13.32
N ASN A 66 3.61 -23.06 12.45
CA ASN A 66 4.50 -23.14 11.29
C ASN A 66 3.90 -22.49 10.04
N GLN A 67 2.67 -21.97 10.10
CA GLN A 67 1.99 -21.29 8.99
C GLN A 67 2.43 -19.83 8.89
N VAL A 68 3.69 -19.62 8.51
CA VAL A 68 4.19 -18.29 8.20
C VAL A 68 3.58 -17.83 6.88
N ALA A 69 2.81 -16.74 6.93
CA ALA A 69 2.32 -16.09 5.71
C ALA A 69 3.52 -15.70 4.83
N PRO A 70 3.51 -15.99 3.52
CA PRO A 70 4.62 -15.62 2.65
C PRO A 70 4.88 -14.11 2.73
N THR A 71 6.07 -13.70 3.13
CA THR A 71 6.44 -12.29 3.17
C THR A 71 6.72 -11.81 1.74
N LEU A 72 6.11 -10.70 1.34
CA LEU A 72 6.50 -10.01 0.12
C LEU A 72 7.91 -9.42 0.33
N ILE A 73 8.92 -10.04 -0.27
CA ILE A 73 10.25 -9.43 -0.40
C ILE A 73 10.12 -8.33 -1.46
N VAL A 74 9.86 -7.10 -1.02
CA VAL A 74 10.00 -5.93 -1.88
C VAL A 74 11.50 -5.69 -2.03
N GLY A 75 12.09 -6.25 -3.10
CA GLY A 75 13.49 -6.01 -3.43
C GLY A 75 13.70 -4.55 -3.80
N TYR A 76 14.07 -3.73 -2.82
CA TYR A 76 14.62 -2.40 -3.07
C TYR A 76 16.14 -2.59 -3.22
N GLU A 77 16.59 -2.80 -4.46
CA GLU A 77 18.00 -2.59 -4.81
C GLU A 77 18.19 -1.09 -5.01
N GLY A 78 18.64 -0.43 -3.94
CA GLY A 78 19.19 0.93 -3.99
C GLY A 78 20.70 0.91 -4.16
#